data_AF-A0AAU6AKI7-F1
#
_entry.id   AF-A0AAU6AKI7-F1
#
_cell.length_a   1.000
_cell.length_b   1.000
_cell.length_c   1.000
_cell.angle_alpha   90.00
_cell.angle_beta   90.00
_cell.angle_gamma   90.00
#
_symmetry.space_group_name_H-M   'P 1'
#
loop_
_entity.id
_entity.type
_entity.pdbx_description
1 polymer ?
#
loop_
_entity_poly.entity_id
_entity_poly.type
_entity_poly.pdbx_seq_one_letter_code
_entity_poly.pdbx_strand_id
1 'polypeptide(L)'
;MGDSTDHGPQSGVTRRSVLGGMAGAGILAMTEAGGAAAAAGIGPGGGPGADPAPELTGNLFAAPPSTTRPKYRWWMPLAYTDDAELAAELAQMREAGAGGAEVAAFGVAGSGNDQNPFLEQYGFGTPKWT
;
A
#
# COMPACT_ATOMS: atom_id res chain seq x y z
N MET A 1 -64.81 -21.39 -6.35
CA MET A 1 -64.50 -20.22 -7.18
C MET A 1 -63.03 -19.89 -6.93
N GLY A 2 -62.16 -20.17 -7.91
CA GLY A 2 -60.75 -19.75 -8.11
C GLY A 2 -59.80 -19.71 -6.89
N ASP A 3 -58.71 -20.45 -6.76
CA ASP A 3 -57.62 -20.91 -7.63
C ASP A 3 -56.29 -20.43 -7.01
N SER A 4 -55.32 -21.33 -7.15
CA SER A 4 -53.94 -21.41 -6.72
C SER A 4 -53.13 -20.10 -6.77
N THR A 5 -52.34 -19.85 -5.73
CA THR A 5 -51.26 -18.86 -5.78
C THR A 5 -50.09 -19.48 -6.54
N ASP A 6 -50.05 -19.21 -7.85
CA ASP A 6 -48.96 -19.57 -8.75
C ASP A 6 -47.70 -18.75 -8.40
N HIS A 7 -46.64 -19.47 -8.01
CA HIS A 7 -45.29 -18.93 -7.86
C HIS A 7 -44.60 -18.96 -9.21
N GLY A 8 -44.88 -17.93 -10.02
CA GLY A 8 -44.17 -17.70 -11.28
C GLY A 8 -42.66 -17.44 -11.06
N PRO A 9 -41.78 -18.03 -11.87
CA PRO A 9 -40.34 -17.89 -11.72
C PRO A 9 -39.85 -16.49 -12.11
N GLN A 10 -39.15 -15.81 -11.20
CA GLN A 10 -38.37 -14.62 -11.51
C GLN A 10 -37.13 -15.02 -12.31
N SER A 11 -37.28 -15.07 -13.63
CA SER A 11 -36.19 -15.30 -14.59
C SER A 11 -35.08 -14.28 -14.42
N GLY A 12 -33.86 -14.79 -14.33
CA GLY A 12 -32.63 -14.08 -13.99
C GLY A 12 -32.28 -12.91 -14.91
N VAL A 13 -31.98 -11.77 -14.30
CA VAL A 13 -31.26 -10.68 -14.95
C VAL A 13 -29.81 -11.12 -15.13
N THR A 14 -29.54 -11.76 -16.27
CA THR A 14 -28.20 -12.16 -16.68
C THR A 14 -27.50 -10.94 -17.28
N ARG A 15 -26.34 -10.59 -16.72
CA ARG A 15 -25.46 -9.52 -17.20
C ARG A 15 -24.86 -9.92 -18.56
N ARG A 16 -25.55 -9.68 -19.66
CA ARG A 16 -24.93 -9.74 -20.99
C ARG A 16 -25.65 -8.87 -22.02
N SER A 17 -24.90 -7.93 -22.56
CA SER A 17 -25.08 -7.27 -23.85
C SER A 17 -26.17 -6.21 -23.99
N VAL A 18 -25.78 -4.94 -23.81
CA VAL A 18 -26.22 -3.86 -24.69
C VAL A 18 -24.97 -3.33 -25.41
N LEU A 19 -24.80 -3.79 -26.65
CA LEU A 19 -23.93 -3.21 -27.65
C LEU A 19 -24.82 -2.42 -28.62
N GLY A 20 -24.38 -1.22 -28.97
CA GLY A 20 -25.01 -0.30 -29.93
C GLY A 20 -25.44 0.99 -29.23
N GLY A 21 -24.99 2.18 -29.61
CA GLY A 21 -24.18 2.63 -30.73
C GLY A 21 -24.48 4.13 -30.86
N MET A 22 -23.47 5.00 -30.75
CA MET A 22 -23.58 6.38 -31.21
C MET A 22 -22.28 6.77 -31.89
N ALA A 23 -22.39 6.91 -33.21
CA ALA A 23 -21.42 7.51 -34.09
C ALA A 23 -21.43 9.04 -33.89
N GLY A 24 -20.26 9.67 -33.88
CA GLY A 24 -20.16 11.13 -33.83
C GLY A 24 -18.75 11.67 -33.63
N ALA A 25 -18.02 11.80 -34.74
CA ALA A 25 -16.95 12.75 -35.07
C ALA A 25 -16.11 13.38 -33.94
N GLY A 26 -14.82 13.03 -33.94
CA GLY A 26 -13.78 13.77 -33.21
C GLY A 26 -12.44 13.03 -33.23
N ILE A 27 -11.84 12.81 -34.41
CA ILE A 27 -10.44 12.38 -34.48
C ILE A 27 -9.60 13.60 -34.09
N LEU A 28 -9.31 13.72 -32.80
CA LEU A 28 -8.16 14.46 -32.34
C LEU A 28 -6.99 13.47 -32.42
N ALA A 29 -6.15 13.64 -33.43
CA ALA A 29 -4.92 12.87 -33.58
C ALA A 29 -3.99 13.21 -32.39
N MET A 30 -4.08 12.43 -31.33
CA MET A 30 -3.08 12.40 -30.27
C MET A 30 -1.92 11.59 -30.86
N THR A 31 -0.88 12.29 -31.33
CA THR A 31 0.38 11.64 -31.66
C THR A 31 0.89 10.96 -30.41
N GLU A 32 0.74 9.64 -30.35
CA GLU A 32 1.40 8.81 -29.36
C GLU A 32 2.90 8.86 -29.69
N ALA A 33 3.60 9.77 -29.01
CA ALA A 33 5.04 9.66 -28.88
C ALA A 33 5.30 8.37 -28.11
N GLY A 34 5.46 7.28 -28.86
CA GLY A 34 5.94 6.00 -28.39
C GLY A 34 7.34 6.17 -27.83
N GLY A 35 7.42 6.61 -26.58
CA GLY A 35 8.58 6.41 -25.73
C GLY A 35 8.58 4.95 -25.36
N ALA A 36 9.43 4.16 -26.01
CA ALA A 36 9.80 2.85 -25.51
C ALA A 36 10.30 3.04 -24.07
N ALA A 37 9.47 2.69 -23.09
CA ALA A 37 9.94 2.49 -21.73
C ALA A 37 11.00 1.40 -21.84
N ALA A 38 12.27 1.79 -21.78
CA ALA A 38 13.34 0.84 -21.55
C ALA A 38 12.93 0.09 -20.29
N ALA A 39 12.56 -1.18 -20.45
CA ALA A 39 12.49 -2.10 -19.34
C ALA A 39 13.92 -2.15 -18.79
N ALA A 40 14.21 -1.28 -17.82
CA ALA A 40 15.33 -1.46 -16.94
C ALA A 40 15.09 -2.83 -16.33
N GLY A 41 15.82 -3.83 -16.82
CA GLY A 41 15.78 -5.16 -16.24
C GLY A 41 16.02 -4.98 -14.76
N ILE A 42 15.08 -5.44 -13.95
CA ILE A 42 15.31 -5.66 -12.53
C ILE A 42 16.32 -6.81 -12.49
N GLY A 43 17.59 -6.50 -12.70
CA GLY A 43 18.68 -7.34 -12.24
C GLY A 43 18.57 -7.48 -10.72
N PRO A 44 19.20 -8.49 -10.09
CA PRO A 44 19.16 -8.65 -8.65
C PRO A 44 19.69 -7.36 -7.99
N GLY A 45 18.75 -6.51 -7.59
CA GLY A 45 18.98 -5.18 -7.06
C GLY A 45 19.39 -5.31 -5.60
N GLY A 46 20.63 -5.72 -5.37
CA GLY A 46 21.25 -5.63 -4.06
C GLY A 46 21.91 -4.27 -3.93
N GLY A 47 21.24 -3.31 -3.31
CA GLY A 47 21.92 -2.12 -2.79
C GLY A 47 22.96 -2.52 -1.72
N PRO A 48 23.89 -1.64 -1.35
CA PRO A 48 24.81 -1.89 -0.24
C PRO A 48 24.01 -2.28 1.02
N GLY A 49 24.29 -3.47 1.59
CA GLY A 49 23.60 -3.99 2.77
C GLY A 49 22.36 -4.85 2.49
N ALA A 50 22.10 -5.25 1.24
CA ALA A 50 21.05 -6.21 0.94
C ALA A 50 21.38 -7.61 1.50
N ASP A 51 20.40 -8.25 2.15
CA ASP A 51 20.51 -9.64 2.57
C ASP A 51 20.69 -10.56 1.34
N PRO A 52 21.49 -11.64 1.45
CA PRO A 52 21.60 -12.60 0.37
C PRO A 52 20.23 -13.22 0.06
N ALA A 53 19.92 -13.37 -1.22
CA ALA A 53 18.69 -14.03 -1.64
C ALA A 53 18.69 -15.49 -1.16
N PRO A 54 17.63 -15.97 -0.47
CA PRO A 54 17.56 -17.35 -0.05
C PRO A 54 17.38 -18.29 -1.24
N GLU A 55 17.76 -19.56 -1.07
CA GLU A 55 17.47 -20.61 -2.05
C GLU A 55 15.95 -20.75 -2.24
N LEU A 56 15.49 -20.77 -3.49
CA LEU A 56 14.06 -20.91 -3.79
C LEU A 56 13.65 -22.39 -3.76
N THR A 57 13.16 -22.85 -2.60
CA THR A 57 12.56 -24.18 -2.44
C THR A 57 11.02 -24.07 -2.36
N GLY A 58 10.30 -25.15 -2.67
CA GLY A 58 8.84 -25.16 -2.54
C GLY A 58 8.35 -24.82 -1.13
N ASN A 59 9.07 -25.26 -0.09
CA ASN A 59 8.75 -24.93 1.31
C ASN A 59 8.94 -23.44 1.61
N LEU A 60 10.03 -22.83 1.13
CA LEU A 60 10.28 -21.39 1.32
C LEU A 60 9.33 -20.53 0.48
N PHE A 61 8.88 -21.01 -0.67
CA PHE A 61 7.86 -20.33 -1.44
C PHE A 61 6.49 -20.35 -0.74
N ALA A 62 6.10 -21.49 -0.17
CA ALA A 62 4.85 -21.63 0.58
C ALA A 62 4.85 -20.87 1.91
N ALA A 63 6.01 -20.75 2.56
CA ALA A 63 6.21 -20.06 3.82
C ALA A 63 7.45 -19.15 3.76
N PRO A 64 7.35 -17.95 3.16
CA PRO A 64 8.50 -17.08 2.95
C PRO A 64 9.10 -16.57 4.27
N PRO A 65 10.44 -16.59 4.39
CA PRO A 65 11.14 -16.07 5.56
C PRO A 65 10.94 -14.55 5.67
N SER A 66 11.14 -13.98 6.85
CA SER A 66 10.98 -12.54 7.07
C SER A 66 11.91 -11.67 6.21
N THR A 67 13.08 -12.20 5.83
CA THR A 67 14.08 -11.51 5.00
C THR A 67 13.60 -11.24 3.58
N THR A 68 12.59 -11.97 3.07
CA THR A 68 12.02 -11.76 1.74
C THR A 68 10.69 -11.02 1.76
N ARG A 69 10.19 -10.66 2.95
CA ARG A 69 8.92 -9.93 3.09
C ARG A 69 9.12 -8.44 2.81
N PRO A 70 8.09 -7.75 2.29
CA PRO A 70 8.17 -6.31 2.08
C PRO A 70 8.38 -5.58 3.40
N LYS A 71 9.13 -4.48 3.35
CA LYS A 71 9.32 -3.56 4.48
C LYS A 71 8.60 -2.24 4.18
N TYR A 72 8.09 -1.59 5.22
CA TYR A 72 7.41 -0.30 5.08
C TYR A 72 8.30 0.86 5.52
N ARG A 73 8.13 2.03 4.91
CA ARG A 73 8.57 3.29 5.51
C ARG A 73 7.41 3.87 6.30
N TRP A 74 7.61 4.00 7.61
CA TRP A 74 6.60 4.43 8.56
C TRP A 74 6.89 5.86 9.01
N TRP A 75 6.06 6.79 8.54
CA TRP A 75 6.28 8.22 8.70
C TRP A 75 5.76 8.71 10.05
N MET A 76 6.64 9.36 10.82
CA MET A 76 6.34 9.90 12.15
C MET A 76 6.42 11.42 12.14
N PRO A 77 5.29 12.14 11.98
CA PRO A 77 5.27 13.60 12.03
C PRO A 77 5.37 14.11 13.47
N LEU A 78 6.25 15.09 13.71
CA LEU A 78 6.28 15.91 14.94
C LEU A 78 6.35 15.11 16.25
N ALA A 79 6.91 13.90 16.25
CA ALA A 79 7.04 13.03 17.43
C ALA A 79 5.73 12.81 18.24
N TYR A 80 4.56 12.97 17.62
CA TYR A 80 3.29 12.69 18.27
C TYR A 80 3.03 11.19 18.27
N THR A 81 3.64 10.51 19.23
CA THR A 81 3.58 9.06 19.38
C THR A 81 3.00 8.66 20.73
N ASP A 82 2.33 7.52 20.74
CA ASP A 82 1.88 6.82 21.95
C ASP A 82 2.42 5.39 21.90
N ASP A 83 3.10 4.94 22.96
CA ASP A 83 3.79 3.66 22.96
C ASP A 83 2.85 2.46 22.77
N ALA A 84 1.60 2.55 23.27
CA ALA A 84 0.62 1.48 23.10
C ALA A 84 0.12 1.43 21.65
N GLU A 85 -0.09 2.58 21.02
CA GLU A 85 -0.45 2.65 19.60
C GLU A 85 0.71 2.16 18.71
N LEU A 86 1.94 2.58 18.98
CA LEU A 86 3.12 2.10 18.25
C LEU A 86 3.23 0.56 18.31
N ALA A 87 2.99 -0.02 19.49
CA ALA A 87 3.00 -1.48 19.66
C ALA A 87 1.85 -2.16 18.88
N ALA A 88 0.65 -1.57 18.89
CA ALA A 88 -0.50 -2.07 18.14
C ALA A 88 -0.27 -2.01 16.63
N GLU A 89 0.25 -0.90 16.11
CA GLU A 89 0.58 -0.74 14.68
C GLU A 89 1.65 -1.74 14.23
N LEU A 90 2.70 -1.95 15.02
CA LEU A 90 3.74 -2.96 14.72
C LEU A 90 3.17 -4.39 14.70
N ALA A 91 2.22 -4.71 15.59
CA ALA A 91 1.53 -5.99 15.58
C ALA A 91 0.70 -6.17 14.30
N GLN A 92 -0.04 -5.14 13.88
CA GLN A 92 -0.81 -5.14 12.64
C GLN A 92 0.09 -5.33 11.41
N MET A 93 1.23 -4.65 11.35
CA MET A 93 2.21 -4.83 10.26
C MET A 93 2.74 -6.27 10.21
N ARG A 94 3.02 -6.87 11.37
CA ARG A 94 3.46 -8.27 11.46
C ARG A 94 2.38 -9.24 10.97
N GLU A 95 1.13 -9.04 11.38
CA GLU A 95 -0.02 -9.84 10.97
C GLU A 95 -0.30 -9.73 9.46
N ALA A 96 -0.11 -8.54 8.89
CA ALA A 96 -0.19 -8.29 7.46
C ALA A 96 0.98 -8.93 6.66
N GLY A 97 1.98 -9.49 7.34
CA GLY A 97 3.11 -10.17 6.70
C GLY A 97 4.27 -9.25 6.34
N ALA A 98 4.43 -8.10 7.03
CA ALA A 98 5.61 -7.26 6.86
C ALA A 98 6.89 -7.97 7.34
N GLY A 99 8.00 -7.65 6.69
CA GLY A 99 9.36 -8.04 7.08
C GLY A 99 10.02 -7.04 8.03
N GLY A 100 9.42 -5.87 8.22
CA GLY A 100 9.90 -4.82 9.11
C GLY A 100 9.40 -3.43 8.69
N ALA A 101 9.81 -2.43 9.46
CA ALA A 101 9.53 -1.03 9.20
C ALA A 101 10.79 -0.18 9.40
N GLU A 102 10.95 0.82 8.54
CA GLU A 102 11.90 1.93 8.70
C GLU A 102 11.12 3.11 9.30
N VAL A 103 11.53 3.57 10.48
CA VAL A 103 10.95 4.78 11.09
C VAL A 103 11.50 6.02 10.39
N ALA A 104 10.63 6.79 9.76
CA ALA A 104 10.94 8.03 9.07
C ALA A 104 10.33 9.22 9.83
N ALA A 105 11.08 9.71 10.81
CA ALA A 105 10.75 10.92 11.55
C ALA A 105 10.90 12.17 10.67
N PHE A 106 9.92 13.08 10.70
CA PHE A 106 9.98 14.33 9.96
C PHE A 106 9.20 15.47 10.63
N GLY A 107 9.70 16.69 10.42
CA GLY A 107 9.00 17.91 10.85
C GLY A 107 7.88 18.27 9.88
N VAL A 108 6.88 18.97 10.39
CA VAL A 108 5.78 19.53 9.58
C VAL A 108 5.78 21.04 9.79
N ALA A 109 6.09 21.80 8.75
CA ALA A 109 6.14 23.26 8.82
C ALA A 109 4.76 23.86 9.13
N GLY A 110 4.73 24.97 9.87
CA GLY A 110 3.52 25.73 10.12
C GLY A 110 3.42 26.27 11.54
N SER A 111 2.65 27.35 11.67
CA SER A 111 2.31 27.92 12.98
C SER A 111 1.65 26.85 13.86
N GLY A 112 2.14 26.71 15.09
CA GLY A 112 1.69 25.68 16.04
C GLY A 112 2.50 24.38 16.00
N ASN A 113 3.28 24.13 14.94
CA ASN A 113 4.21 23.00 14.85
C ASN A 113 5.65 23.44 15.12
N ASP A 114 6.09 24.52 14.46
CA ASP A 114 7.48 24.98 14.53
C ASP A 114 7.87 25.54 15.90
N GLN A 115 6.88 25.97 16.70
CA GLN A 115 7.07 26.59 18.02
C GLN A 115 6.41 25.78 19.13
N ASN A 116 6.19 24.48 18.90
CA ASN A 116 5.45 23.66 19.84
C ASN A 116 6.35 23.23 21.02
N PRO A 117 6.08 23.66 22.26
CA PRO A 117 6.90 23.32 23.41
C PRO A 117 6.91 21.81 23.72
N PHE A 118 5.92 21.04 23.24
CA PHE A 118 5.93 19.58 23.30
C PHE A 118 7.21 19.00 22.67
N LEU A 119 7.66 19.58 21.56
CA LEU A 119 8.82 19.08 20.81
C LEU A 119 10.15 19.34 21.53
N GLU A 120 10.20 20.25 22.50
CA GLU A 120 11.41 20.47 23.31
C GLU A 120 11.73 19.26 24.20
N GLN A 121 10.68 18.54 24.63
CA GLN A 121 10.82 17.37 25.49
C GLN A 121 10.74 16.05 24.71
N TYR A 122 9.90 15.98 23.68
CA TYR A 122 9.58 14.74 22.95
C TYR A 122 10.07 14.72 21.50
N GLY A 123 10.55 15.86 20.98
CA GLY A 123 10.98 15.97 19.59
C GLY A 123 12.17 15.09 19.24
N PHE A 124 12.41 14.90 17.94
CA PHE A 124 13.48 14.05 17.44
C PHE A 124 14.85 14.48 17.99
N GLY A 125 15.63 13.51 18.49
CA GLY A 125 16.96 13.75 19.06
C GLY A 125 16.97 14.21 20.52
N THR A 126 15.80 14.39 21.15
CA THR A 126 15.70 14.63 22.60
C THR A 126 15.85 13.30 23.38
N PRO A 127 16.18 13.34 24.68
CA PRO A 127 16.35 12.13 25.48
C PRO A 127 15.10 11.25 25.62
N LYS A 128 13.89 11.80 25.43
CA LYS A 128 12.67 10.98 25.45
C LYS A 128 12.39 10.28 24.13
N TRP A 129 12.99 10.75 23.04
CA TRP A 129 12.84 10.15 21.72
C TRP A 129 13.76 8.94 21.51
N THR A 130 14.92 8.91 22.18
CA THR A 130 15.96 7.88 22.02
C THR A 130 15.86 6.78 23.06
#